data_AF-A0A538K2G9-F1
#
_entry.id   AF-A0A538K2G9-F1
#
_cell.length_a   1.000
_cell.length_b   1.000
_cell.length_c   1.000
_cell.angle_alpha   90.00
_cell.angle_beta   90.00
_cell.angle_gamma   90.00
#
_symmetry.space_group_name_H-M   'P 1'
#
loop_
_entity.id
_entity.type
_entity.pdbx_description
1 polymer ?
#
loop_
_entity_poly.entity_id
_entity_poly.type
_entity_poly.pdbx_seq_one_letter_code
_entity_poly.pdbx_strand_id
1 'polypeptide(L)' 'DEHRLRVGDWRVLLRLDRDQRTVYVLRVLPRGRAYRA' A
#
# COMPACT_ATOMS: atom_id res chain seq x y z
N ASP A 1 9.15 -10.76 2.11
CA ASP A 1 7.76 -10.66 2.60
C ASP A 1 7.07 -9.40 2.07
N GLU A 2 5.87 -9.57 1.52
CA GLU A 2 5.01 -8.45 1.10
C GLU A 2 3.89 -8.24 2.12
N HIS A 3 3.61 -6.98 2.44
CA HIS A 3 2.61 -6.59 3.43
C HIS A 3 1.54 -5.71 2.80
N ARG A 4 0.29 -5.88 3.24
CA ARG A 4 -0.85 -5.09 2.76
C ARG A 4 -1.36 -4.18 3.88
N LEU A 5 -1.29 -2.88 3.65
CA LEU A 5 -1.78 -1.85 4.55
C LEU A 5 -3.06 -1.21 4.02
N ARG A 6 -3.98 -0.86 4.92
CA ARG A 6 -5.16 -0.06 4.61
C ARG A 6 -4.98 1.34 5.17
N VAL A 7 -5.17 2.35 4.33
CA VAL A 7 -5.08 3.77 4.72
C VAL A 7 -6.34 4.45 4.19
N GLY A 8 -7.34 4.66 5.06
CA GLY A 8 -8.66 5.10 4.63
C GLY A 8 -9.23 4.20 3.53
N ASP A 9 -9.57 4.79 2.38
CA ASP A 9 -10.07 4.09 1.19
C ASP A 9 -8.97 3.58 0.25
N TRP A 10 -7.73 3.45 0.71
CA TRP A 10 -6.62 2.98 -0.09
C TRP A 10 -6.08 1.63 0.40
N ARG A 11 -5.62 0.82 -0.55
CA ARG A 11 -4.86 -0.41 -0.31
C ARG A 11 -3.44 -0.17 -0.79
N VAL A 12 -2.48 -0.32 0.12
CA VAL A 12 -1.06 -0.14 -0.17
C VAL A 12 -0.35 -1.48 -0.03
N LEU A 13 0.43 -1.84 -1.03
CA LEU A 13 1.35 -2.99 -0.97
C LEU A 13 2.74 -2.47 -0.62
N LEU A 14 3.34 -3.09 0.39
CA LEU A 14 4.57 -2.64 1.01
C LEU A 14 5.57 -3.80 1.09
N ARG A 15 6.85 -3.48 1.08
CA ARG A 15 7.91 -4.36 1.60
C ARG A 15 8.59 -3.65 2.76
N LEU A 16 8.80 -4.37 3.86
CA LEU A 16 9.53 -3.85 5.02
C LEU A 16 10.94 -4.42 5.01
N ASP A 17 11.93 -3.54 5.04
CA ASP A 17 13.32 -3.89 5.33
C ASP A 17 13.63 -3.44 6.76
N ARG A 18 13.73 -4.40 7.67
CA ARG A 18 13.89 -4.13 9.11
C ARG A 18 15.31 -3.74 9.47
N ASP A 19 16.29 -4.26 8.74
CA ASP A 19 17.71 -4.01 9.00
C ASP A 19 18.06 -2.57 8.62
N GLN A 20 17.56 -2.12 7.47
CA GLN A 20 17.74 -0.74 6.99
C GLN A 20 16.67 0.22 7.53
N ARG A 21 15.66 -0.29 8.24
CA ARG A 21 14.48 0.47 8.72
C ARG A 21 13.76 1.21 7.60
N THR A 22 13.69 0.58 6.43
CA THR A 22 13.12 1.15 5.21
C THR A 22 11.77 0.54 4.89
N VAL A 23 10.82 1.38 4.51
CA VAL A 23 9.51 0.96 3.99
C VAL A 23 9.46 1.25 2.50
N TYR A 24 9.37 0.20 1.70
CA TYR A 24 9.20 0.32 0.26
C TYR A 24 7.72 0.25 -0.09
N VAL A 25 7.20 1.29 -0.74
CA VAL A 25 5.85 1.28 -1.31
C VAL A 25 5.93 0.69 -2.71
N LEU A 26 5.33 -0.49 -2.89
CA LEU A 26 5.35 -1.20 -4.17
C LEU A 26 4.20 -0.77 -5.08
N ARG A 27 2.99 -0.63 -4.51
CA ARG A 27 1.80 -0.17 -5.22
C ARG A 27 0.83 0.54 -4.29
N VAL A 28 0.11 1.52 -4.83
CA VAL A 28 -1.02 2.19 -4.18
C VAL A 28 -2.25 1.97 -5.05
N LEU A 29 -3.30 1.38 -4.50
CA LEU A 29 -4.53 1.05 -5.20
C LEU A 29 -5.71 1.71 -4.49
N PRO A 30 -6.56 2.48 -5.19
CA PRO A 30 -7.81 2.92 -4.60
C PRO A 30 -8.67 1.69 -4.30
N ARG A 31 -9.39 1.74 -3.18
CA ARG A 31 -10.54 0.88 -2.95
C ARG A 31 -11.63 1.47 -3.82
N GLY A 32 -11.85 0.88 -4.99
CA GLY A 32 -12.80 1.43 -5.95
C GLY A 32 -14.12 1.86 -5.27
N ARG A 33 -14.44 3.15 -5.35
CA ARG A 33 -15.73 3.52 -5.92
C ARG A 33 -15.48 3.52 -7.42
N ALA A 34 -16.26 2.70 -8.14
CA ALA A 34 -16.31 2.75 -9.59
C ALA A 34 -16.25 4.21 -10.05
N TYR A 35 -15.29 4.51 -10.93
CA TYR A 35 -15.18 5.75 -11.69
C TYR A 35 -16.37 6.71 -11.48
N ARG A 36 -16.19 7.71 -10.62
CA ARG A 36 -16.98 8.94 -10.68
C ARG A 36 -16.02 10.08 -10.96
N ALA A 37 -15.84 10.34 -12.24
CA ALA A 37 -15.69 11.65 -12.82
C ALA A 37 -16.20 11.53 -14.26
#